data_AF-A0AAU5LLR0-F1
#
_entry.id   AF-A0AAU5LLR0-F1
#
_cell.length_a   1.000
_cell.length_b   1.000
_cell.length_c   1.000
_cell.angle_alpha   90.00
_cell.angle_beta   90.00
_cell.angle_gamma   90.00
#
_symmetry.space_group_name_H-M   'P 1'
#
loop_
_entity.id
_entity.type
_entity.pdbx_description
1 polymer ?
#
loop_
_entity_poly.entity_id
_entity_poly.type
_entity_poly.pdbx_seq_one_letter_code
_entity_poly.pdbx_strand_id
1 'polypeptide(L)'
;MTAEVCLWITPKIFDDLTDPLPAIEAFFEHHRDWGTALTIVLCASNGDHVLNYAGPSHRDDVFDWARYNCFAAVPGETAGATTRRHNADWLNRVREGGERSANPYSAGPMFTLSEQPMDYRVLAGIYAAIRTVAARRGVDVRLLEYLEPGPEFCHSIWKTSRHPEVASAAADAGGHIIPGVIDVTLPLAADPHQYAAYPTGIPAGLLAGDFVAAQTAAFVEDFGLDGILLGNQFGLVGFWDPAQAPPLTPSRAQGIERFFVAMRKQLGDRALYWMDTYWRAEVERTVWGMTDTCYGTLDAIIVSTFAVLVERTEIVPNLRSKAALNGPRVLLGLDFVDPWYWYRTHLDDRRTYAYQREVLAAESALIDGVTFFANDTFGHFVPPGPLRETLDVLSLENTQ
;
A
#
# COMPACT_ATOMS: atom_id res chain seq x y z
N MET A 1 -9.02 -9.47 -23.34
CA MET A 1 -8.34 -9.92 -22.11
C MET A 1 -9.31 -9.68 -20.98
N THR A 2 -9.47 -10.61 -20.03
CA THR A 2 -10.25 -10.34 -18.81
C THR A 2 -9.51 -9.30 -17.98
N ALA A 3 -10.20 -8.23 -17.58
CA ALA A 3 -9.64 -7.18 -16.74
C ALA A 3 -9.07 -7.77 -15.44
N GLU A 4 -7.91 -7.29 -14.99
CA GLU A 4 -7.33 -7.73 -13.72
C GLU A 4 -8.18 -7.25 -12.55
N VAL A 5 -8.32 -8.09 -11.52
CA VAL A 5 -8.90 -7.69 -10.24
C VAL A 5 -7.85 -7.83 -9.16
N CYS A 6 -7.48 -6.71 -8.54
CA CYS A 6 -6.50 -6.64 -7.46
C CYS A 6 -7.20 -6.32 -6.13
N LEU A 7 -7.18 -7.29 -5.20
CA LEU A 7 -7.88 -7.21 -3.93
C LEU A 7 -6.86 -7.04 -2.80
N TRP A 8 -7.03 -5.99 -2.02
CA TRP A 8 -6.17 -5.72 -0.87
C TRP A 8 -6.84 -6.24 0.39
N ILE A 9 -6.14 -7.06 1.15
CA ILE A 9 -6.62 -7.60 2.42
C ILE A 9 -5.62 -7.31 3.53
N THR A 10 -6.13 -7.26 4.76
CA THR A 10 -5.32 -6.99 5.94
C THR A 10 -5.52 -8.11 6.95
N PRO A 11 -4.57 -8.33 7.89
CA PRO A 11 -4.75 -9.38 8.89
C PRO A 11 -5.95 -9.17 9.82
N LYS A 12 -6.64 -8.03 9.74
CA LYS A 12 -7.86 -7.73 10.49
C LYS A 12 -9.03 -8.66 10.15
N ILE A 13 -8.99 -9.35 9.01
CA ILE A 13 -10.03 -10.32 8.62
C ILE A 13 -9.96 -11.62 9.44
N PHE A 14 -8.87 -11.85 10.19
CA PHE A 14 -8.63 -13.09 10.94
C PHE A 14 -9.05 -12.92 12.40
N ASP A 15 -9.98 -13.76 12.85
CA ASP A 15 -10.29 -13.89 14.29
C ASP A 15 -9.13 -14.55 15.06
N ASP A 16 -8.43 -15.50 14.45
CA ASP A 16 -7.22 -16.16 14.96
C ASP A 16 -6.13 -16.15 13.88
N LEU A 17 -5.04 -15.44 14.11
CA LEU A 17 -3.93 -15.33 13.15
C LEU A 17 -3.22 -16.67 12.95
N THR A 18 -3.28 -17.57 13.93
CA THR A 18 -2.65 -18.90 13.85
C THR A 18 -3.51 -19.94 13.12
N ASP A 19 -4.79 -19.64 12.90
CA ASP A 19 -5.72 -20.42 12.07
C ASP A 19 -6.39 -19.54 11.01
N PRO A 20 -5.68 -19.14 9.94
CA PRO A 20 -6.21 -18.22 8.94
C PRO A 20 -7.22 -18.85 7.98
N LEU A 21 -7.37 -20.19 7.96
CA LEU A 21 -8.17 -20.90 6.96
C LEU A 21 -9.64 -20.45 6.90
N PRO A 22 -10.38 -20.31 8.03
CA PRO A 22 -11.79 -19.94 7.98
C PRO A 22 -12.03 -18.57 7.33
N ALA A 23 -11.21 -17.57 7.66
CA ALA A 23 -11.34 -16.23 7.10
C ALA A 23 -10.97 -16.19 5.61
N ILE A 24 -9.93 -16.93 5.19
CA ILE A 24 -9.59 -17.05 3.76
C ILE A 24 -10.71 -17.76 2.99
N GLU A 25 -11.31 -18.82 3.53
CA GLU A 25 -12.45 -19.49 2.91
C GLU A 25 -13.65 -18.55 2.73
N ALA A 26 -13.94 -17.72 3.74
CA ALA A 26 -14.96 -16.69 3.67
C ALA A 26 -14.62 -15.60 2.64
N PHE A 27 -13.36 -15.16 2.58
CA PHE A 27 -12.89 -14.17 1.62
C PHE A 27 -13.12 -14.62 0.18
N PHE A 28 -12.70 -15.84 -0.17
CA PHE A 28 -12.90 -16.36 -1.53
C PHE A 28 -14.38 -16.63 -1.85
N GLU A 29 -15.19 -17.02 -0.87
CA GLU A 29 -16.64 -17.16 -1.10
C GLU A 29 -17.29 -15.81 -1.38
N HIS A 30 -16.96 -14.80 -0.60
CA HIS A 30 -17.53 -13.46 -0.71
C HIS A 30 -17.18 -12.79 -2.05
N HIS A 31 -15.98 -13.05 -2.57
CA HIS A 31 -15.49 -12.45 -3.82
C HIS A 31 -15.58 -13.39 -5.02
N ARG A 32 -16.32 -14.51 -4.95
CA ARG A 32 -16.38 -15.53 -6.01
C ARG A 32 -16.82 -15.00 -7.39
N ASP A 33 -17.63 -13.94 -7.40
CA ASP A 33 -18.17 -13.33 -8.63
C ASP A 33 -17.14 -12.41 -9.32
N TRP A 34 -16.00 -12.13 -8.70
CA TRP A 34 -14.94 -11.27 -9.23
C TRP A 34 -13.93 -11.98 -10.12
N GLY A 35 -14.11 -13.28 -10.37
CA GLY A 35 -13.37 -14.03 -11.38
C GLY A 35 -12.51 -15.16 -10.82
N THR A 36 -11.91 -15.91 -11.74
CA THR A 36 -11.08 -17.09 -11.45
C THR A 36 -9.58 -16.80 -11.55
N ALA A 37 -9.19 -15.53 -11.72
CA ALA A 37 -7.82 -15.06 -11.67
C ALA A 37 -7.78 -13.75 -10.87
N LEU A 38 -7.08 -13.72 -9.74
CA LEU A 38 -7.05 -12.59 -8.82
C LEU A 38 -5.61 -12.21 -8.47
N THR A 39 -5.33 -10.92 -8.37
CA THR A 39 -4.17 -10.44 -7.63
C THR A 39 -4.63 -10.16 -6.19
N ILE A 40 -3.95 -10.73 -5.20
CA ILE A 40 -4.20 -10.47 -3.78
C ILE A 40 -2.97 -9.77 -3.22
N VAL A 41 -3.19 -8.61 -2.60
CA VAL A 41 -2.16 -7.86 -1.89
C VAL A 41 -2.46 -8.04 -0.40
N LEU A 42 -1.56 -8.72 0.32
CA LEU A 42 -1.61 -8.68 1.78
C LEU A 42 -0.95 -7.38 2.23
N CYS A 43 -1.62 -6.67 3.14
CA CYS A 43 -1.05 -5.53 3.86
C CYS A 43 -0.80 -5.96 5.29
N ALA A 44 0.24 -6.75 5.51
CA ALA A 44 0.54 -7.30 6.83
C ALA A 44 0.92 -6.19 7.82
N SER A 45 1.66 -5.20 7.34
CA SER A 45 2.14 -4.05 8.12
C SER A 45 2.41 -2.88 7.15
N ASN A 46 3.15 -1.86 7.58
CA ASN A 46 3.59 -0.73 6.76
C ASN A 46 4.98 -0.96 6.11
N GLY A 47 5.33 -2.20 5.80
CA GLY A 47 6.63 -2.55 5.24
C GLY A 47 7.80 -2.68 6.23
N ASP A 48 7.66 -2.26 7.50
CA ASP A 48 8.74 -2.42 8.49
C ASP A 48 9.08 -3.92 8.73
N HIS A 49 8.09 -4.80 8.63
CA HIS A 49 8.27 -6.25 8.64
C HIS A 49 9.17 -6.76 7.51
N VAL A 50 9.14 -6.16 6.31
CA VAL A 50 10.06 -6.49 5.23
C VAL A 50 11.46 -5.97 5.56
N LEU A 51 11.54 -4.72 6.01
CA LEU A 51 12.82 -4.02 6.24
C LEU A 51 13.60 -4.56 7.43
N ASN A 52 12.96 -5.20 8.42
CA ASN A 52 13.61 -5.83 9.56
C ASN A 52 13.86 -7.33 9.41
N TYR A 53 13.33 -7.98 8.37
CA TYR A 53 13.39 -9.43 8.27
C TYR A 53 14.85 -9.94 8.15
N ALA A 54 15.27 -10.80 9.07
CA ALA A 54 16.65 -11.28 9.18
C ALA A 54 16.93 -12.59 8.43
N GLY A 55 15.93 -13.14 7.72
CA GLY A 55 16.03 -14.35 6.91
C GLY A 55 15.35 -15.59 7.52
N PRO A 56 15.42 -16.76 6.86
CA PRO A 56 14.57 -17.92 7.18
C PRO A 56 14.77 -18.51 8.58
N SER A 57 15.97 -18.34 9.15
CA SER A 57 16.27 -18.80 10.52
C SER A 57 15.62 -17.94 11.61
N HIS A 58 15.02 -16.81 11.23
CA HIS A 58 14.41 -15.81 12.12
C HIS A 58 12.89 -15.82 12.02
N ARG A 59 12.27 -16.94 11.63
CA ARG A 59 10.82 -16.97 11.45
C ARG A 59 10.02 -16.78 12.75
N ASP A 60 10.63 -17.06 13.90
CA ASP A 60 10.02 -16.84 15.22
C ASP A 60 10.12 -15.37 15.69
N ASP A 61 10.80 -14.49 14.94
CA ASP A 61 10.89 -13.07 15.29
C ASP A 61 9.53 -12.38 15.08
N VAL A 62 9.11 -11.62 16.09
CA VAL A 62 7.84 -10.88 16.10
C VAL A 62 8.03 -9.51 15.47
N PHE A 63 7.03 -9.08 14.70
CA PHE A 63 6.94 -7.72 14.16
C PHE A 63 5.57 -7.10 14.48
N ASP A 64 5.50 -5.78 14.40
CA ASP A 64 4.24 -5.06 14.59
C ASP A 64 3.45 -5.03 13.27
N TRP A 65 2.20 -5.47 13.32
CA TRP A 65 1.33 -5.63 12.16
C TRP A 65 0.22 -4.58 12.14
N ALA A 66 -0.55 -4.51 11.04
CA ALA A 66 -1.57 -3.49 10.80
C ALA A 66 -2.85 -3.64 11.67
N ARG A 67 -2.67 -3.79 12.99
CA ARG A 67 -3.73 -3.92 14.00
C ARG A 67 -4.34 -2.61 14.44
N TYR A 68 -3.79 -1.48 14.00
CA TYR A 68 -4.29 -0.15 14.30
C TYR A 68 -5.21 0.32 13.17
N ASN A 69 -6.23 1.12 13.47
CA ASN A 69 -6.92 1.86 12.42
C ASN A 69 -6.02 2.97 11.85
N CYS A 70 -5.29 3.69 12.69
CA CYS A 70 -4.24 4.60 12.25
C CYS A 70 -3.06 4.51 13.22
N PHE A 71 -1.85 4.84 12.77
CA PHE A 71 -0.70 4.87 13.67
C PHE A 71 0.24 6.02 13.30
N ALA A 72 0.29 7.04 14.15
CA ALA A 72 1.18 8.18 13.99
C ALA A 72 2.13 8.29 15.19
N ALA A 73 3.07 7.35 15.31
CA ALA A 73 4.08 7.42 16.37
C ALA A 73 4.92 8.70 16.25
N VAL A 74 5.17 9.30 17.41
CA VAL A 74 6.26 10.27 17.54
C VAL A 74 7.48 9.51 18.05
N PRO A 75 8.67 9.71 17.44
CA PRO A 75 9.89 9.06 17.87
C PRO A 75 10.12 9.19 19.38
N GLY A 76 10.39 8.07 20.05
CA GLY A 76 10.63 8.01 21.49
C GLY A 76 9.38 7.88 22.37
N GLU A 77 8.17 7.80 21.80
CA GLU A 77 6.94 7.57 22.55
C GLU A 77 6.47 6.12 22.53
N THR A 78 5.81 5.70 23.62
CA THR A 78 5.11 4.40 23.65
C THR A 78 3.81 4.47 22.85
N ALA A 79 3.39 3.34 22.26
CA ALA A 79 2.14 3.24 21.50
C ALA A 79 0.93 3.82 22.27
N GLY A 80 0.79 3.50 23.57
CA GLY A 80 -0.32 4.02 24.39
C GLY A 80 -0.27 5.52 24.66
N ALA A 81 0.92 6.14 24.70
CA ALA A 81 1.06 7.59 24.78
C ALA A 81 0.66 8.25 23.46
N THR A 82 1.10 7.67 22.34
CA THR A 82 0.71 8.08 20.99
C THR A 82 -0.80 8.02 20.81
N THR A 83 -1.47 6.93 21.21
CA THR A 83 -2.94 6.79 21.13
C THR A 83 -3.64 7.92 21.88
N ARG A 84 -3.22 8.20 23.12
CA ARG A 84 -3.87 9.22 23.95
C ARG A 84 -3.73 10.61 23.36
N ARG A 85 -2.54 10.96 22.85
CA ARG A 85 -2.32 12.24 22.19
C ARG A 85 -3.15 12.37 20.92
N HIS A 86 -3.10 11.36 20.03
CA HIS A 86 -3.88 11.35 18.80
C HIS A 86 -5.37 11.55 19.09
N ASN A 87 -5.90 10.79 20.05
CA ASN A 87 -7.31 10.89 20.41
C ASN A 87 -7.68 12.23 21.05
N ALA A 88 -6.78 12.83 21.82
CA ALA A 88 -6.99 14.17 22.37
C ALA A 88 -7.00 15.24 21.27
N ASP A 89 -6.06 15.18 20.32
CA ASP A 89 -6.02 16.07 19.16
C ASP A 89 -7.29 15.94 18.32
N TRP A 90 -7.66 14.70 17.96
CA TRP A 90 -8.87 14.42 17.20
C TRP A 90 -10.13 14.94 17.92
N LEU A 91 -10.24 14.70 19.23
CA LEU A 91 -11.35 15.22 20.04
C LEU A 91 -11.40 16.75 20.01
N ASN A 92 -10.25 17.43 20.15
CA ASN A 92 -10.20 18.89 20.10
C ASN A 92 -10.66 19.43 18.74
N ARG A 93 -10.17 18.85 17.63
CA ARG A 93 -10.56 19.28 16.27
C ARG A 93 -12.05 19.07 15.99
N VAL A 94 -12.56 17.88 16.30
CA VAL A 94 -13.95 17.51 16.02
C VAL A 94 -14.95 18.18 16.97
N ARG A 95 -14.63 18.26 18.27
CA ARG A 95 -15.55 18.78 19.28
C ARG A 95 -15.44 20.29 19.48
N GLU A 96 -14.23 20.83 19.47
CA GLU A 96 -13.95 22.22 19.85
C GLU A 96 -13.66 23.10 18.63
N GLY A 97 -12.93 22.57 17.64
CA GLY A 97 -12.57 23.27 16.41
C GLY A 97 -13.70 23.36 15.38
N GLY A 98 -14.77 22.60 15.55
CA GLY A 98 -15.89 22.55 14.61
C GLY A 98 -15.53 21.91 13.26
N GLU A 99 -14.36 21.28 13.16
CA GLU A 99 -14.04 20.41 12.04
C GLU A 99 -15.08 19.30 12.05
N ARG A 100 -15.91 19.23 10.99
CA ARG A 100 -16.94 18.19 10.96
C ARG A 100 -16.21 16.85 10.98
N SER A 101 -16.53 15.97 11.94
CA SER A 101 -16.18 14.55 11.89
C SER A 101 -16.63 13.85 10.60
N ALA A 102 -17.40 14.56 9.76
CA ALA A 102 -17.74 14.21 8.40
C ALA A 102 -16.63 14.51 7.37
N ASN A 103 -15.40 14.86 7.75
CA ASN A 103 -14.24 14.49 6.92
C ASN A 103 -14.02 13.00 7.16
N PRO A 104 -14.63 12.10 6.36
CA PRO A 104 -14.54 10.68 6.61
C PRO A 104 -13.12 10.14 6.30
N TYR A 105 -12.23 11.04 5.86
CA TYR A 105 -10.84 10.81 5.49
C TYR A 105 -9.87 11.25 6.60
N SER A 106 -10.35 11.87 7.68
CA SER A 106 -9.56 12.02 8.89
C SER A 106 -9.54 10.68 9.61
N ALA A 107 -8.35 10.13 9.84
CA ALA A 107 -8.18 8.99 10.74
C ALA A 107 -8.81 9.34 12.09
N GLY A 108 -9.97 8.75 12.43
CA GLY A 108 -10.62 9.10 13.69
C GLY A 108 -9.91 8.50 14.91
N PRO A 109 -10.54 8.35 16.09
CA PRO A 109 -9.90 7.80 17.26
C PRO A 109 -9.05 6.60 16.92
N MET A 110 -7.79 6.68 17.29
CA MET A 110 -6.83 5.61 17.21
C MET A 110 -7.22 4.54 18.24
N PHE A 111 -7.29 3.30 17.80
CA PHE A 111 -7.48 2.13 18.65
C PHE A 111 -6.71 0.94 18.09
N THR A 112 -6.48 -0.05 18.97
CA THR A 112 -5.90 -1.34 18.61
C THR A 112 -7.05 -2.33 18.45
N LEU A 113 -7.16 -2.94 17.27
CA LEU A 113 -8.21 -3.91 16.95
C LEU A 113 -7.92 -5.27 17.61
N SER A 114 -6.65 -5.67 17.67
CA SER A 114 -6.24 -6.99 18.14
C SER A 114 -4.89 -6.93 18.85
N GLU A 115 -4.75 -7.69 19.94
CA GLU A 115 -3.50 -7.87 20.69
C GLU A 115 -2.73 -9.13 20.29
N GLN A 116 -3.22 -9.88 19.29
CA GLN A 116 -2.55 -11.09 18.85
C GLN A 116 -1.15 -10.77 18.29
N PRO A 117 -0.10 -11.50 18.68
CA PRO A 117 1.23 -11.31 18.13
C PRO A 117 1.29 -11.82 16.68
N MET A 118 2.18 -11.23 15.89
CA MET A 118 2.49 -11.67 14.54
C MET A 118 3.99 -11.91 14.44
N ASP A 119 4.36 -13.16 14.21
CA ASP A 119 5.70 -13.54 13.79
C ASP A 119 5.69 -13.94 12.31
N TYR A 120 6.88 -14.15 11.76
CA TYR A 120 7.04 -14.54 10.36
C TYR A 120 6.55 -15.98 10.07
N ARG A 121 6.38 -16.87 11.07
CA ARG A 121 5.73 -18.18 10.87
C ARG A 121 4.23 -18.03 10.66
N VAL A 122 3.59 -17.20 11.47
CA VAL A 122 2.17 -16.86 11.35
C VAL A 122 1.92 -16.23 9.98
N LEU A 123 2.74 -15.25 9.58
CA LEU A 123 2.64 -14.62 8.27
C LEU A 123 2.77 -15.63 7.12
N ALA A 124 3.74 -16.54 7.20
CA ALA A 124 3.88 -17.62 6.22
C ALA A 124 2.66 -18.55 6.18
N GLY A 125 2.03 -18.82 7.33
CA GLY A 125 0.79 -19.57 7.44
C GLY A 125 -0.38 -18.91 6.71
N ILE A 126 -0.51 -17.58 6.82
CA ILE A 126 -1.51 -16.79 6.10
C ILE A 126 -1.31 -16.92 4.59
N TYR A 127 -0.09 -16.71 4.08
CA TYR A 127 0.18 -16.87 2.64
C TYR A 127 -0.13 -18.30 2.15
N ALA A 128 0.26 -19.31 2.93
CA ALA A 128 -0.02 -20.70 2.59
C ALA A 128 -1.53 -21.00 2.56
N ALA A 129 -2.32 -20.42 3.48
CA ALA A 129 -3.76 -20.56 3.48
C ALA A 129 -4.41 -19.92 2.24
N ILE A 130 -3.99 -18.72 1.84
CA ILE A 130 -4.45 -18.06 0.60
C ILE A 130 -4.24 -18.99 -0.60
N ARG A 131 -3.01 -19.50 -0.79
CA ARG A 131 -2.69 -20.42 -1.89
C ARG A 131 -3.50 -21.71 -1.84
N THR A 132 -3.65 -22.28 -0.65
CA THR A 132 -4.37 -23.54 -0.44
C THR A 132 -5.84 -23.41 -0.82
N VAL A 133 -6.52 -22.36 -0.36
CA VAL A 133 -7.93 -22.14 -0.66
C VAL A 133 -8.13 -21.77 -2.13
N ALA A 134 -7.27 -20.92 -2.69
CA ALA A 134 -7.28 -20.58 -4.11
C ALA A 134 -7.20 -21.83 -4.99
N ALA A 135 -6.23 -22.71 -4.73
CA ALA A 135 -6.05 -23.96 -5.47
C ALA A 135 -7.27 -24.90 -5.34
N ARG A 136 -7.84 -25.03 -4.13
CA ARG A 136 -9.07 -25.82 -3.91
C ARG A 136 -10.27 -25.30 -4.69
N ARG A 137 -10.34 -23.97 -4.88
CA ARG A 137 -11.44 -23.30 -5.60
C ARG A 137 -11.17 -23.13 -7.10
N GLY A 138 -10.00 -23.52 -7.59
CA GLY A 138 -9.60 -23.34 -8.99
C GLY A 138 -9.40 -21.86 -9.37
N VAL A 139 -9.04 -21.02 -8.41
CA VAL A 139 -8.71 -19.61 -8.62
C VAL A 139 -7.20 -19.48 -8.80
N ASP A 140 -6.77 -18.94 -9.92
CA ASP A 140 -5.39 -18.53 -10.13
C ASP A 140 -5.13 -17.26 -9.31
N VAL A 141 -4.07 -17.25 -8.52
CA VAL A 141 -3.76 -16.12 -7.62
C VAL A 141 -2.36 -15.63 -7.89
N ARG A 142 -2.22 -14.30 -8.06
CA ARG A 142 -0.96 -13.59 -7.85
C ARG A 142 -0.95 -13.02 -6.43
N LEU A 143 -0.01 -13.44 -5.59
CA LEU A 143 0.09 -12.99 -4.19
C LEU A 143 1.25 -12.01 -4.02
N LEU A 144 0.93 -10.79 -3.64
CA LEU A 144 1.87 -9.70 -3.40
C LEU A 144 1.84 -9.32 -1.92
N GLU A 145 2.95 -8.76 -1.42
CA GLU A 145 2.98 -8.03 -0.15
C GLU A 145 3.02 -6.52 -0.43
N TYR A 146 2.59 -5.75 0.56
CA TYR A 146 2.57 -4.29 0.51
C TYR A 146 3.78 -3.66 1.20
N LEU A 147 4.41 -2.70 0.54
CA LEU A 147 5.55 -1.96 1.08
C LEU A 147 5.24 -0.46 1.09
N GLU A 148 5.03 0.09 2.28
CA GLU A 148 4.78 1.53 2.48
C GLU A 148 6.06 2.32 2.76
N PRO A 149 6.19 3.55 2.23
CA PRO A 149 7.39 4.34 2.49
C PRO A 149 7.37 4.98 3.88
N GLY A 150 6.19 5.27 4.45
CA GLY A 150 6.03 5.93 5.76
C GLY A 150 5.61 4.99 6.90
N PRO A 151 5.58 5.48 8.16
CA PRO A 151 5.20 4.69 9.32
C PRO A 151 3.68 4.75 9.63
N GLU A 152 2.82 4.87 8.63
CA GLU A 152 1.42 5.33 8.76
C GLU A 152 0.47 4.38 9.52
N PHE A 153 0.76 3.06 9.56
CA PHE A 153 -0.20 2.06 10.04
C PHE A 153 0.31 1.13 11.15
N CYS A 154 1.61 1.13 11.43
CA CYS A 154 2.26 0.25 12.41
C CYS A 154 3.46 0.94 13.05
N HIS A 155 3.90 0.44 14.20
CA HIS A 155 5.17 0.85 14.77
C HIS A 155 6.33 0.41 13.87
N SER A 156 7.11 1.38 13.38
CA SER A 156 8.22 1.14 12.46
C SER A 156 9.58 1.36 13.12
N ILE A 157 10.22 0.29 13.57
CA ILE A 157 11.54 0.36 14.22
C ILE A 157 12.61 0.76 13.21
N TRP A 158 12.57 0.20 12.00
CA TRP A 158 13.59 0.47 10.99
C TRP A 158 13.57 1.94 10.61
N LYS A 159 12.38 2.48 10.30
CA LYS A 159 12.21 3.88 9.85
C LYS A 159 12.42 4.90 10.97
N THR A 160 11.89 4.66 12.18
CA THR A 160 11.83 5.72 13.21
C THR A 160 12.98 5.69 14.22
N SER A 161 13.63 4.54 14.39
CA SER A 161 14.64 4.34 15.44
C SER A 161 16.01 3.95 14.89
N ARG A 162 16.05 3.05 13.89
CA ARG A 162 17.31 2.50 13.38
C ARG A 162 17.92 3.33 12.26
N HIS A 163 17.09 3.75 11.31
CA HIS A 163 17.48 4.53 10.14
C HIS A 163 16.67 5.82 9.97
N PRO A 164 16.53 6.66 11.01
CA PRO A 164 15.83 7.93 10.89
C PRO A 164 16.52 8.90 9.92
N GLU A 165 17.81 8.71 9.61
CA GLU A 165 18.58 9.54 8.70
C GLU A 165 18.13 9.46 7.24
N VAL A 166 17.48 8.35 6.84
CA VAL A 166 16.90 8.19 5.50
C VAL A 166 15.37 8.21 5.50
N ALA A 167 14.75 8.22 6.68
CA ALA A 167 13.31 8.28 6.88
C ALA A 167 12.86 9.63 7.47
N SER A 168 13.58 10.72 7.19
CA SER A 168 13.29 12.03 7.78
C SER A 168 12.24 12.84 6.99
N ALA A 169 11.80 12.34 5.84
CA ALA A 169 10.79 13.03 5.06
C ALA A 169 9.40 12.88 5.69
N ALA A 170 8.48 13.75 5.28
CA ALA A 170 7.15 13.82 5.86
C ALA A 170 6.05 13.51 4.83
N ALA A 171 4.92 13.04 5.37
CA ALA A 171 3.71 12.69 4.64
C ALA A 171 2.48 13.32 5.32
N ASP A 172 1.60 13.98 4.58
CA ASP A 172 0.27 14.39 5.03
C ASP A 172 -0.78 13.25 4.96
N ALA A 173 -0.96 12.50 6.05
CA ALA A 173 -1.96 11.45 6.20
C ALA A 173 -3.32 12.00 6.67
N GLY A 174 -4.08 12.59 5.74
CA GLY A 174 -5.45 13.05 6.03
C GLY A 174 -5.50 14.28 6.95
N GLY A 175 -4.59 15.24 6.74
CA GLY A 175 -4.44 16.46 7.55
C GLY A 175 -3.38 16.36 8.65
N HIS A 176 -2.57 15.30 8.65
CA HIS A 176 -1.54 15.03 9.65
C HIS A 176 -0.17 14.84 9.00
N ILE A 177 0.77 15.75 9.28
CA ILE A 177 2.15 15.61 8.85
C ILE A 177 2.84 14.54 9.71
N ILE A 178 3.05 13.36 9.15
CA ILE A 178 3.75 12.22 9.73
C ILE A 178 5.20 12.20 9.18
N PRO A 179 6.22 12.38 10.04
CA PRO A 179 7.62 12.14 9.66
C PRO A 179 7.86 10.62 9.55
N GLY A 180 8.84 10.19 8.75
CA GLY A 180 9.19 8.77 8.63
C GLY A 180 9.19 8.20 7.21
N VAL A 181 9.01 9.04 6.18
CA VAL A 181 8.98 8.60 4.79
C VAL A 181 10.40 8.34 4.28
N ILE A 182 10.63 7.16 3.71
CA ILE A 182 11.95 6.78 3.18
C ILE A 182 12.30 7.59 1.93
N ASP A 183 13.43 8.29 1.98
CA ASP A 183 14.08 8.84 0.79
C ASP A 183 15.13 7.84 0.26
N VAL A 184 14.78 7.17 -0.83
CA VAL A 184 15.61 6.14 -1.47
C VAL A 184 16.96 6.66 -1.98
N THR A 185 17.14 7.98 -2.08
CA THR A 185 18.36 8.62 -2.58
C THR A 185 19.39 8.92 -1.49
N LEU A 186 19.03 8.75 -0.22
CA LEU A 186 19.92 9.05 0.91
C LEU A 186 20.79 7.84 1.31
N PRO A 187 22.04 8.08 1.76
CA PRO A 187 22.91 7.03 2.26
C PRO A 187 22.54 6.63 3.70
N LEU A 188 22.59 5.33 3.97
CA LEU A 188 22.40 4.73 5.29
C LEU A 188 23.67 4.84 6.14
N ALA A 189 23.48 5.02 7.45
CA ALA A 189 24.53 4.76 8.43
C ALA A 189 24.88 3.26 8.47
N ALA A 190 26.07 2.91 8.97
CA ALA A 190 26.39 1.52 9.22
C ALA A 190 25.48 0.97 10.33
N ASP A 191 24.99 -0.25 10.13
CA ASP A 191 24.17 -0.94 11.11
C ASP A 191 24.56 -2.43 11.16
N PRO A 192 25.04 -2.93 12.32
CA PRO A 192 25.47 -4.31 12.45
C PRO A 192 24.30 -5.32 12.56
N HIS A 193 23.05 -4.86 12.59
CA HIS A 193 21.89 -5.75 12.66
C HIS A 193 21.81 -6.68 11.44
N GLN A 194 21.40 -7.93 11.63
CA GLN A 194 21.30 -8.90 10.55
C GLN A 194 20.03 -8.65 9.73
N TYR A 195 20.18 -8.65 8.40
CA TYR A 195 19.06 -8.59 7.46
C TYR A 195 19.14 -9.75 6.46
N ALA A 196 18.01 -10.14 5.88
CA ALA A 196 17.94 -11.21 4.89
C ALA A 196 18.90 -10.95 3.70
N ALA A 197 18.94 -9.72 3.18
CA ALA A 197 19.85 -9.34 2.10
C ALA A 197 21.26 -8.94 2.58
N TYR A 198 21.42 -8.63 3.86
CA TYR A 198 22.68 -8.16 4.47
C TYR A 198 22.94 -8.92 5.78
N PRO A 199 23.36 -10.20 5.70
CA PRO A 199 23.48 -11.07 6.87
C PRO A 199 24.58 -10.64 7.86
N THR A 200 25.48 -9.74 7.44
CA THR A 200 26.53 -9.15 8.29
C THR A 200 26.24 -7.69 8.65
N GLY A 201 25.03 -7.21 8.35
CA GLY A 201 24.63 -5.81 8.53
C GLY A 201 24.87 -4.90 7.34
N ILE A 202 24.30 -3.71 7.44
CA ILE A 202 24.34 -2.65 6.43
C ILE A 202 25.69 -1.91 6.52
N PRO A 203 26.45 -1.83 5.42
CA PRO A 203 27.66 -1.02 5.38
C PRO A 203 27.32 0.47 5.30
N ALA A 204 28.13 1.32 5.93
CA ALA A 204 27.98 2.78 5.84
C ALA A 204 28.04 3.26 4.39
N GLY A 205 27.13 4.17 4.04
CA GLY A 205 27.08 4.79 2.71
C GLY A 205 26.30 4.01 1.66
N LEU A 206 25.75 2.83 2.00
CA LEU A 206 24.79 2.13 1.14
C LEU A 206 23.57 3.03 0.92
N LEU A 207 23.09 3.18 -0.32
CA LEU A 207 21.88 3.96 -0.56
C LEU A 207 20.65 3.20 -0.03
N ALA A 208 19.72 3.93 0.59
CA ALA A 208 18.48 3.36 1.10
C ALA A 208 17.70 2.60 0.03
N GLY A 209 17.65 3.11 -1.20
CA GLY A 209 17.01 2.43 -2.32
C GLY A 209 17.64 1.08 -2.67
N ASP A 210 18.97 0.96 -2.61
CA ASP A 210 19.64 -0.32 -2.89
C ASP A 210 19.38 -1.35 -1.77
N PHE A 211 19.34 -0.89 -0.51
CA PHE A 211 18.96 -1.72 0.62
C PHE A 211 17.53 -2.24 0.46
N VAL A 212 16.56 -1.34 0.26
CA VAL A 212 15.14 -1.68 0.11
C VAL A 212 14.96 -2.68 -1.03
N ALA A 213 15.57 -2.44 -2.20
CA ALA A 213 15.44 -3.34 -3.33
C ALA A 213 15.95 -4.76 -3.06
N ALA A 214 17.14 -4.89 -2.46
CA ALA A 214 17.69 -6.19 -2.13
C ALA A 214 16.89 -6.89 -1.02
N GLN A 215 16.49 -6.13 0.01
CA GLN A 215 15.77 -6.64 1.17
C GLN A 215 14.36 -7.12 0.80
N THR A 216 13.64 -6.35 -0.02
CA THR A 216 12.33 -6.74 -0.55
C THR A 216 12.42 -8.00 -1.41
N ALA A 217 13.43 -8.13 -2.27
CA ALA A 217 13.58 -9.33 -3.08
C ALA A 217 13.88 -10.58 -2.24
N ALA A 218 14.74 -10.46 -1.22
CA ALA A 218 15.01 -11.56 -0.29
C ALA A 218 13.75 -12.00 0.47
N PHE A 219 12.94 -11.04 0.93
CA PHE A 219 11.65 -11.33 1.56
C PHE A 219 10.67 -12.02 0.60
N VAL A 220 10.50 -11.47 -0.60
CA VAL A 220 9.61 -12.03 -1.64
C VAL A 220 10.03 -13.47 -2.00
N GLU A 221 11.32 -13.74 -2.11
CA GLU A 221 11.86 -15.08 -2.37
C GLU A 221 11.56 -16.05 -1.23
N ASP A 222 11.92 -15.68 0.01
CA ASP A 222 11.78 -16.54 1.18
C ASP A 222 10.33 -16.92 1.52
N PHE A 223 9.38 -16.04 1.19
CA PHE A 223 7.95 -16.28 1.40
C PHE A 223 7.23 -16.83 0.16
N GLY A 224 7.92 -17.01 -0.98
CA GLY A 224 7.33 -17.53 -2.21
C GLY A 224 6.23 -16.62 -2.77
N LEU A 225 6.41 -15.31 -2.64
CA LEU A 225 5.50 -14.29 -3.16
C LEU A 225 5.75 -14.08 -4.66
N ASP A 226 4.70 -13.68 -5.36
CA ASP A 226 4.80 -13.39 -6.80
C ASP A 226 5.35 -12.00 -7.09
N GLY A 227 5.53 -11.17 -6.07
CA GLY A 227 6.04 -9.81 -6.21
C GLY A 227 5.70 -8.91 -5.03
N ILE A 228 5.81 -7.61 -5.28
CA ILE A 228 5.55 -6.55 -4.29
C ILE A 228 4.66 -5.47 -4.91
N LEU A 229 3.83 -4.87 -4.06
CA LEU A 229 3.18 -3.60 -4.33
C LEU A 229 3.86 -2.51 -3.52
N LEU A 230 4.53 -1.62 -4.24
CA LEU A 230 5.05 -0.38 -3.69
C LEU A 230 3.91 0.59 -3.45
N GLY A 231 3.75 0.96 -2.19
CA GLY A 231 2.72 1.85 -1.74
C GLY A 231 2.93 3.29 -2.18
N ASN A 232 2.13 4.15 -1.58
CA ASN A 232 1.88 5.52 -1.96
C ASN A 232 3.15 6.33 -2.26
N GLN A 233 3.41 6.59 -3.54
CA GLN A 233 4.60 7.33 -4.00
C GLN A 233 5.93 6.73 -3.56
N PHE A 234 6.01 5.43 -3.25
CA PHE A 234 7.24 4.83 -2.73
C PHE A 234 8.41 5.10 -3.70
N GLY A 235 9.50 5.63 -3.17
CA GLY A 235 10.67 6.07 -3.94
C GLY A 235 10.65 7.55 -4.30
N LEU A 236 9.52 8.23 -4.11
CA LEU A 236 9.35 9.68 -4.26
C LEU A 236 9.07 10.29 -2.87
N VAL A 237 9.38 11.57 -2.72
CA VAL A 237 9.22 12.30 -1.44
C VAL A 237 8.54 13.63 -1.73
N GLY A 238 7.64 14.08 -0.85
CA GLY A 238 6.83 15.31 -1.03
C GLY A 238 5.32 15.08 -0.97
N PHE A 239 4.89 13.84 -0.71
CA PHE A 239 3.54 13.39 -0.37
C PHE A 239 2.38 14.19 -0.97
N TRP A 240 1.94 13.75 -2.15
CA TRP A 240 0.76 14.23 -2.91
C TRP A 240 0.75 15.69 -3.32
N ASP A 241 1.60 16.54 -2.76
CA ASP A 241 1.68 17.94 -3.08
C ASP A 241 2.98 18.21 -3.83
N PRO A 242 2.92 18.51 -5.14
CA PRO A 242 4.09 18.89 -5.91
C PRO A 242 4.92 20.02 -5.27
N ALA A 243 4.29 20.91 -4.50
CA ALA A 243 4.97 22.01 -3.83
C ALA A 243 5.83 21.57 -2.63
N GLN A 244 5.60 20.37 -2.09
CA GLN A 244 6.36 19.81 -0.98
C GLN A 244 7.48 18.85 -1.43
N ALA A 245 7.58 18.59 -2.73
CA ALA A 245 8.66 17.79 -3.29
C ALA A 245 10.03 18.44 -3.06
N PRO A 246 11.06 17.67 -2.65
CA PRO A 246 12.42 18.17 -2.60
C PRO A 246 12.87 18.64 -4.00
N PRO A 247 13.76 19.64 -4.10
CA PRO A 247 14.24 20.13 -5.38
C PRO A 247 14.76 18.99 -6.28
N LEU A 248 14.20 18.90 -7.49
CA LEU A 248 14.64 17.92 -8.47
C LEU A 248 16.01 18.33 -9.04
N THR A 249 17.06 17.68 -8.55
CA THR A 249 18.42 17.79 -9.11
C THR A 249 18.73 16.60 -10.01
N PRO A 250 19.69 16.71 -10.95
CA PRO A 250 20.12 15.56 -11.77
C PRO A 250 20.54 14.35 -10.94
N SER A 251 21.21 14.57 -9.80
CA SER A 251 21.60 13.48 -8.89
C SER A 251 20.41 12.80 -8.24
N ARG A 252 19.37 13.57 -7.87
CA ARG A 252 18.15 13.01 -7.29
C ARG A 252 17.40 12.17 -8.31
N ALA A 253 17.22 12.70 -9.53
CA ALA A 253 16.58 11.96 -10.62
C ALA A 253 17.30 10.62 -10.90
N GLN A 254 18.64 10.64 -10.95
CA GLN A 254 19.44 9.42 -11.11
C GLN A 254 19.29 8.45 -9.93
N GLY A 255 19.20 8.96 -8.69
CA GLY A 255 18.97 8.13 -7.50
C GLY A 255 17.62 7.43 -7.52
N ILE A 256 16.58 8.12 -7.96
CA ILE A 256 15.22 7.57 -8.10
C ILE A 256 15.18 6.51 -9.21
N GLU A 257 15.73 6.82 -10.39
CA GLU A 257 15.83 5.84 -11.48
C GLU A 257 16.63 4.60 -11.07
N ARG A 258 17.75 4.79 -10.36
CA ARG A 258 18.54 3.69 -9.80
C ARG A 258 17.70 2.79 -8.90
N PHE A 259 16.87 3.35 -8.03
CA PHE A 259 16.01 2.57 -7.14
C PHE A 259 15.05 1.67 -7.94
N PHE A 260 14.30 2.21 -8.90
CA PHE A 260 13.37 1.42 -9.71
C PHE A 260 14.08 0.36 -10.57
N VAL A 261 15.22 0.70 -11.15
CA VAL A 261 16.05 -0.27 -11.90
C VAL A 261 16.59 -1.36 -10.97
N ALA A 262 17.00 -1.02 -9.75
CA ALA A 262 17.45 -1.99 -8.75
C ALA A 262 16.30 -2.91 -8.31
N MET A 263 15.10 -2.37 -8.04
CA MET A 263 13.91 -3.15 -7.71
C MET A 263 13.62 -4.19 -8.79
N ARG A 264 13.54 -3.77 -10.06
CA ARG A 264 13.32 -4.69 -11.18
C ARG A 264 14.42 -5.73 -11.31
N LYS A 265 15.68 -5.33 -11.20
CA LYS A 265 16.82 -6.25 -11.28
C LYS A 265 16.75 -7.33 -10.19
N GLN A 266 16.41 -6.94 -8.96
CA GLN A 266 16.36 -7.86 -7.81
C GLN A 266 15.13 -8.77 -7.85
N LEU A 267 13.98 -8.26 -8.29
CA LEU A 267 12.74 -9.04 -8.41
C LEU A 267 12.74 -9.99 -9.63
N GLY A 268 13.47 -9.63 -10.69
CA GLY A 268 13.47 -10.38 -11.96
C GLY A 268 12.10 -10.36 -12.61
N ASP A 269 11.56 -11.56 -12.89
CA ASP A 269 10.25 -11.76 -13.51
C ASP A 269 9.07 -11.63 -12.53
N ARG A 270 9.36 -11.38 -11.23
CA ARG A 270 8.32 -11.15 -10.23
C ARG A 270 7.67 -9.77 -10.40
N ALA A 271 6.42 -9.68 -9.98
CA ALA A 271 5.61 -8.49 -10.15
C ALA A 271 6.16 -7.30 -9.34
N LEU A 272 6.24 -6.14 -9.98
CA LEU A 272 6.50 -4.85 -9.35
C LEU A 272 5.34 -3.91 -9.67
N TYR A 273 4.46 -3.76 -8.68
CA TYR A 273 3.32 -2.85 -8.76
C TYR A 273 3.68 -1.57 -8.02
N TRP A 274 3.14 -0.44 -8.49
CA TRP A 274 3.37 0.85 -7.84
C TRP A 274 2.08 1.64 -7.75
N MET A 275 1.81 2.17 -6.56
CA MET A 275 0.74 3.11 -6.35
C MET A 275 1.23 4.53 -6.59
N ASP A 276 0.55 5.23 -7.50
CA ASP A 276 1.04 6.46 -8.07
C ASP A 276 0.96 7.68 -7.16
N THR A 277 1.29 8.87 -7.69
CA THR A 277 1.22 10.13 -6.93
C THR A 277 -0.12 10.83 -6.99
N TYR A 278 -1.11 10.26 -7.68
CA TYR A 278 -2.35 10.91 -8.14
C TYR A 278 -2.18 11.98 -9.22
N TRP A 279 -0.95 12.33 -9.57
CA TRP A 279 -0.69 13.34 -10.59
C TRP A 279 -0.35 12.74 -11.94
N ARG A 280 -0.63 13.54 -12.97
CA ARG A 280 -0.23 13.22 -14.34
C ARG A 280 1.25 12.85 -14.42
N ALA A 281 1.59 11.92 -15.30
CA ALA A 281 2.99 11.49 -15.51
C ALA A 281 3.95 12.67 -15.84
N GLU A 282 3.46 13.76 -16.46
CA GLU A 282 4.24 14.98 -16.68
C GLU A 282 4.67 15.66 -15.37
N VAL A 283 3.76 15.73 -14.38
CA VAL A 283 4.06 16.28 -13.05
C VAL A 283 5.07 15.37 -12.35
N GLU A 284 4.86 14.06 -12.39
CA GLU A 284 5.81 13.07 -11.82
C GLU A 284 7.21 13.16 -12.41
N ARG A 285 7.33 13.36 -13.72
CA ARG A 285 8.63 13.59 -14.37
C ARG A 285 9.29 14.89 -13.90
N THR A 286 8.53 15.99 -13.88
CA THR A 286 9.08 17.34 -13.67
C THR A 286 9.34 17.69 -12.21
N VAL A 287 8.55 17.12 -11.30
CA VAL A 287 8.58 17.42 -9.86
C VAL A 287 9.40 16.38 -9.12
N TRP A 288 9.12 15.09 -9.38
CA TRP A 288 9.70 13.99 -8.63
C TRP A 288 10.77 13.21 -9.40
N GLY A 289 10.94 13.44 -10.70
CA GLY A 289 11.96 12.75 -11.49
C GLY A 289 11.61 11.31 -11.84
N MET A 290 10.32 10.96 -11.88
CA MET A 290 9.85 9.65 -12.35
C MET A 290 10.07 9.53 -13.87
N THR A 291 11.16 8.93 -14.30
CA THR A 291 11.55 8.86 -15.72
C THR A 291 10.77 7.77 -16.48
N ASP A 292 10.86 7.78 -17.81
CA ASP A 292 10.32 6.71 -18.64
C ASP A 292 10.99 5.36 -18.33
N THR A 293 12.26 5.38 -17.94
CA THR A 293 12.97 4.20 -17.42
C THR A 293 12.28 3.68 -16.16
N CYS A 294 11.95 4.55 -15.20
CA CYS A 294 11.24 4.15 -13.99
C CYS A 294 9.91 3.46 -14.34
N TYR A 295 9.07 4.08 -15.18
CA TYR A 295 7.80 3.46 -15.57
C TYR A 295 8.00 2.14 -16.32
N GLY A 296 9.01 2.05 -17.18
CA GLY A 296 9.34 0.83 -17.91
C GLY A 296 9.78 -0.34 -17.02
N THR A 297 10.07 -0.09 -15.74
CA THR A 297 10.36 -1.15 -14.77
C THR A 297 9.12 -1.72 -14.10
N LEU A 298 7.93 -1.14 -14.26
CA LEU A 298 6.71 -1.51 -13.55
C LEU A 298 5.83 -2.47 -14.36
N ASP A 299 5.22 -3.46 -13.72
CA ASP A 299 4.24 -4.35 -14.38
C ASP A 299 2.82 -3.76 -14.35
N ALA A 300 2.51 -3.02 -13.28
CA ALA A 300 1.24 -2.34 -13.12
C ALA A 300 1.41 -1.06 -12.30
N ILE A 301 0.58 -0.08 -12.63
CA ILE A 301 0.44 1.18 -11.90
C ILE A 301 -0.99 1.32 -11.42
N ILE A 302 -1.14 1.68 -10.15
CA ILE A 302 -2.44 1.93 -9.54
C ILE A 302 -2.69 3.42 -9.55
N VAL A 303 -3.80 3.81 -10.16
CA VAL A 303 -4.21 5.21 -10.29
C VAL A 303 -5.46 5.48 -9.47
N SER A 304 -5.56 6.67 -8.88
CA SER A 304 -6.79 7.16 -8.23
C SER A 304 -7.31 6.30 -7.07
N THR A 305 -6.43 5.56 -6.39
CA THR A 305 -6.78 4.94 -5.10
C THR A 305 -6.83 6.05 -4.04
N PHE A 306 -7.73 5.97 -3.06
CA PHE A 306 -8.09 7.10 -2.19
C PHE A 306 -8.49 8.35 -2.99
N ALA A 307 -9.34 8.20 -4.02
CA ALA A 307 -9.94 9.29 -4.79
C ALA A 307 -10.68 10.33 -3.92
N VAL A 308 -10.92 9.98 -2.67
CA VAL A 308 -11.42 10.83 -1.60
C VAL A 308 -10.44 11.94 -1.17
N LEU A 309 -9.13 11.71 -1.32
CA LEU A 309 -8.06 12.67 -1.01
C LEU A 309 -7.59 13.43 -2.26
N VAL A 310 -7.86 12.89 -3.45
CA VAL A 310 -7.48 13.50 -4.72
C VAL A 310 -8.56 14.49 -5.15
N GLU A 311 -8.15 15.63 -5.70
CA GLU A 311 -9.10 16.47 -6.41
C GLU A 311 -9.74 15.68 -7.55
N ARG A 312 -11.07 15.52 -7.53
CA ARG A 312 -11.80 14.73 -8.54
C ARG A 312 -11.44 15.12 -9.98
N THR A 313 -11.04 16.38 -10.20
CA THR A 313 -10.56 16.93 -11.47
C THR A 313 -9.28 16.31 -12.00
N GLU A 314 -8.47 15.66 -11.15
CA GLU A 314 -7.20 15.03 -11.54
C GLU A 314 -7.33 13.53 -11.84
N ILE A 315 -8.44 12.87 -11.45
CA ILE A 315 -8.63 11.41 -11.65
C ILE A 315 -8.51 11.02 -13.13
N VAL A 316 -9.35 11.59 -14.01
CA VAL A 316 -9.34 11.26 -15.45
C VAL A 316 -8.04 11.70 -16.14
N PRO A 317 -7.53 12.93 -15.94
CA PRO A 317 -6.27 13.33 -16.54
C PRO A 317 -5.08 12.47 -16.10
N ASN A 318 -5.02 12.08 -14.82
CA ASN A 318 -3.98 11.18 -14.33
C ASN A 318 -4.06 9.81 -15.03
N LEU A 319 -5.24 9.17 -14.98
CA LEU A 319 -5.49 7.88 -15.63
C LEU A 319 -5.08 7.89 -17.11
N ARG A 320 -5.54 8.88 -17.88
CA ARG A 320 -5.19 9.00 -19.30
C ARG A 320 -3.70 9.20 -19.52
N SER A 321 -3.03 9.96 -18.64
CA SER A 321 -1.59 10.18 -18.73
C SER A 321 -0.79 8.90 -18.47
N LYS A 322 -1.26 8.02 -17.58
CA LYS A 322 -0.62 6.72 -17.31
C LYS A 322 -0.90 5.71 -18.42
N ALA A 323 -2.14 5.67 -18.93
CA ALA A 323 -2.51 4.79 -20.04
C ALA A 323 -1.76 5.12 -21.34
N ALA A 324 -1.30 6.37 -21.48
CA ALA A 324 -0.44 6.78 -22.59
C ALA A 324 1.05 6.37 -22.41
N LEU A 325 1.44 5.80 -21.27
CA LEU A 325 2.78 5.29 -21.05
C LEU A 325 2.93 3.94 -21.78
N ASN A 326 4.06 3.76 -22.45
CA ASN A 326 4.42 2.47 -23.05
C ASN A 326 5.16 1.63 -22.00
N GLY A 327 4.44 1.10 -21.01
CA GLY A 327 5.04 0.37 -19.89
C GLY A 327 4.00 -0.37 -19.04
N PRO A 328 3.63 0.14 -17.86
CA PRO A 328 2.80 -0.59 -16.92
C PRO A 328 1.35 -0.66 -17.37
N ARG A 329 0.68 -1.75 -16.97
CA ARG A 329 -0.78 -1.84 -17.02
C ARG A 329 -1.42 -0.87 -16.03
N VAL A 330 -2.53 -0.27 -16.40
CA VAL A 330 -3.23 0.72 -15.55
C VAL A 330 -4.36 0.05 -14.79
N LEU A 331 -4.27 0.05 -13.46
CA LEU A 331 -5.31 -0.42 -12.58
C LEU A 331 -6.04 0.76 -11.92
N LEU A 332 -7.35 0.87 -12.16
CA LEU A 332 -8.17 1.92 -11.54
C LEU A 332 -8.50 1.55 -10.08
N GLY A 333 -8.11 2.42 -9.15
CA GLY A 333 -8.52 2.37 -7.75
C GLY A 333 -10.00 2.69 -7.57
N LEU A 334 -10.71 1.79 -6.89
CA LEU A 334 -12.11 1.96 -6.54
C LEU A 334 -12.25 2.00 -5.02
N ASP A 335 -12.67 3.13 -4.49
CA ASP A 335 -12.89 3.27 -3.06
C ASP A 335 -14.28 2.72 -2.71
N PHE A 336 -14.29 1.80 -1.73
CA PHE A 336 -15.51 1.29 -1.10
C PHE A 336 -15.49 1.54 0.40
N VAL A 337 -14.38 1.13 1.01
CA VAL A 337 -14.01 1.19 2.42
C VAL A 337 -12.51 1.34 2.48
N ASP A 338 -12.01 1.58 3.68
CA ASP A 338 -10.59 1.63 3.97
C ASP A 338 -10.29 0.90 5.28
N PRO A 339 -9.24 0.07 5.33
CA PRO A 339 -8.88 -0.59 6.56
C PRO A 339 -8.20 0.34 7.58
N TRP A 340 -7.77 1.52 7.15
CA TRP A 340 -7.06 2.51 7.98
C TRP A 340 -7.92 3.76 8.24
N TYR A 341 -8.76 4.13 7.29
CA TYR A 341 -9.65 5.28 7.40
C TYR A 341 -11.11 4.87 7.66
N TRP A 342 -11.92 5.79 8.21
CA TRP A 342 -13.29 5.49 8.63
C TRP A 342 -14.37 5.75 7.59
N TYR A 343 -13.99 5.93 6.33
CA TYR A 343 -14.97 6.15 5.28
C TYR A 343 -15.56 4.85 4.74
N ARG A 344 -16.84 4.93 4.38
CA ARG A 344 -17.50 3.99 3.47
C ARG A 344 -18.05 4.81 2.33
N THR A 345 -17.29 4.98 1.25
CA THR A 345 -17.67 5.89 0.14
C THR A 345 -19.08 5.58 -0.39
N HIS A 346 -19.46 4.31 -0.44
CA HIS A 346 -20.78 3.87 -0.88
C HIS A 346 -21.94 4.36 0.01
N LEU A 347 -21.69 4.80 1.25
CA LEU A 347 -22.68 5.38 2.17
C LEU A 347 -22.40 6.85 2.45
N ASP A 348 -21.16 7.17 2.81
CA ASP A 348 -20.75 8.45 3.39
C ASP A 348 -20.36 9.48 2.31
N ASP A 349 -19.93 9.06 1.12
CA ASP A 349 -19.68 9.91 -0.06
C ASP A 349 -20.16 9.25 -1.36
N ARG A 350 -21.48 9.07 -1.48
CA ARG A 350 -22.10 8.41 -2.62
C ARG A 350 -21.79 9.10 -3.96
N ARG A 351 -21.39 10.38 -3.93
CA ARG A 351 -21.01 11.15 -5.13
C ARG A 351 -19.65 10.70 -5.66
N THR A 352 -18.62 10.59 -4.81
CA THR A 352 -17.32 10.02 -5.24
C THR A 352 -17.49 8.58 -5.68
N TYR A 353 -18.26 7.80 -4.91
CA TYR A 353 -18.56 6.42 -5.27
C TYR A 353 -19.18 6.32 -6.66
N ALA A 354 -20.23 7.10 -6.97
CA ALA A 354 -20.86 7.09 -8.29
C ALA A 354 -19.89 7.53 -9.40
N TYR A 355 -19.14 8.61 -9.14
CA TYR A 355 -18.19 9.16 -10.09
C TYR A 355 -17.10 8.15 -10.50
N GLN A 356 -16.53 7.38 -9.56
CA GLN A 356 -15.55 6.34 -9.91
C GLN A 356 -16.11 5.28 -10.87
N ARG A 357 -17.42 4.96 -10.78
CA ARG A 357 -18.08 4.03 -11.70
C ARG A 357 -18.39 4.66 -13.05
N GLU A 358 -18.71 5.97 -13.08
CA GLU A 358 -18.82 6.73 -14.32
C GLU A 358 -17.49 6.78 -15.06
N VAL A 359 -16.38 7.02 -14.34
CA VAL A 359 -15.02 6.98 -14.91
C VAL A 359 -14.68 5.59 -15.42
N LEU A 360 -14.98 4.55 -14.63
CA LEU A 360 -14.76 3.15 -15.03
C LEU A 360 -15.47 2.84 -16.36
N ALA A 361 -16.74 3.24 -16.49
CA ALA A 361 -17.53 3.03 -17.71
C ALA A 361 -17.08 3.89 -18.90
N ALA A 362 -16.60 5.12 -18.64
CA ALA A 362 -16.24 6.06 -19.69
C ALA A 362 -14.82 5.84 -20.24
N GLU A 363 -13.91 5.32 -19.41
CA GLU A 363 -12.48 5.19 -19.72
C GLU A 363 -12.02 3.72 -19.75
N SER A 364 -12.94 2.75 -19.83
CA SER A 364 -12.63 1.31 -19.76
C SER A 364 -11.61 0.82 -20.77
N ALA A 365 -11.59 1.40 -21.98
CA ALA A 365 -10.59 1.09 -23.00
C ALA A 365 -9.14 1.41 -22.58
N LEU A 366 -8.97 2.21 -21.52
CA LEU A 366 -7.69 2.62 -20.95
C LEU A 366 -7.37 1.91 -19.62
N ILE A 367 -8.28 1.05 -19.13
CA ILE A 367 -8.20 0.41 -17.83
C ILE A 367 -7.94 -1.09 -18.03
N ASP A 368 -6.77 -1.56 -17.61
CA ASP A 368 -6.40 -2.98 -17.69
C ASP A 368 -6.99 -3.80 -16.53
N GLY A 369 -7.42 -3.14 -15.46
CA GLY A 369 -8.02 -3.78 -14.30
C GLY A 369 -8.46 -2.80 -13.21
N VAL A 370 -9.03 -3.35 -12.15
CA VAL A 370 -9.52 -2.58 -11.00
C VAL A 370 -8.85 -3.06 -9.72
N THR A 371 -8.73 -2.15 -8.75
CA THR A 371 -8.15 -2.47 -7.45
C THR A 371 -8.95 -1.84 -6.31
N PHE A 372 -9.11 -2.55 -5.20
CA PHE A 372 -9.77 -2.02 -4.01
C PHE A 372 -9.41 -2.78 -2.72
N PHE A 373 -9.59 -2.10 -1.59
CA PHE A 373 -9.57 -2.72 -0.27
C PHE A 373 -10.80 -3.59 -0.06
N ALA A 374 -10.56 -4.88 0.18
CA ALA A 374 -11.61 -5.87 0.34
C ALA A 374 -12.17 -5.91 1.77
N ASN A 375 -11.52 -5.29 2.74
CA ASN A 375 -12.01 -5.18 4.11
C ASN A 375 -11.87 -3.78 4.70
N ASP A 376 -12.78 -3.46 5.63
CA ASP A 376 -12.78 -2.22 6.40
C ASP A 376 -11.84 -2.31 7.62
N THR A 377 -11.84 -1.23 8.41
CA THR A 377 -11.03 -1.07 9.62
C THR A 377 -11.24 -2.16 10.67
N PHE A 378 -12.40 -2.83 10.66
CA PHE A 378 -12.75 -3.88 11.59
C PHE A 378 -12.61 -5.28 10.97
N GLY A 379 -12.09 -5.38 9.76
CA GLY A 379 -11.96 -6.66 9.05
C GLY A 379 -13.24 -7.11 8.33
N HIS A 380 -14.30 -6.29 8.30
CA HIS A 380 -15.50 -6.67 7.56
C HIS A 380 -15.33 -6.48 6.07
N PHE A 381 -15.82 -7.41 5.27
CA PHE A 381 -15.76 -7.28 3.82
C PHE A 381 -16.67 -6.17 3.28
N VAL A 382 -16.31 -5.61 2.12
CA VAL A 382 -17.18 -4.70 1.37
C VAL A 382 -18.54 -5.36 1.14
N PRO A 383 -19.68 -4.70 1.41
CA PRO A 383 -20.99 -5.33 1.27
C PRO A 383 -21.27 -5.81 -0.17
N PRO A 384 -22.04 -6.92 -0.37
CA PRO A 384 -22.28 -7.47 -1.69
C PRO A 384 -22.98 -6.53 -2.69
N GLY A 385 -23.81 -5.60 -2.20
CA GLY A 385 -24.54 -4.64 -3.05
C GLY A 385 -23.60 -3.75 -3.85
N PRO A 386 -22.74 -2.94 -3.21
CA PRO A 386 -21.74 -2.14 -3.90
C PRO A 386 -20.81 -2.93 -4.83
N LEU A 387 -20.41 -4.14 -4.43
CA LEU A 387 -19.58 -5.01 -5.29
C LEU A 387 -20.33 -5.38 -6.58
N ARG A 388 -21.60 -5.78 -6.46
CA ARG A 388 -22.45 -6.11 -7.62
C ARG A 388 -22.70 -4.92 -8.52
N GLU A 389 -22.99 -3.75 -7.97
CA GLU A 389 -23.14 -2.52 -8.76
C GLU A 389 -21.90 -2.22 -9.62
N THR A 390 -20.72 -2.52 -9.11
CA THR A 390 -19.45 -2.33 -9.83
C THR A 390 -19.23 -3.41 -10.90
N LEU A 391 -19.54 -4.68 -10.58
CA LEU A 391 -19.50 -5.77 -11.56
C LEU A 391 -20.49 -5.55 -12.71
N ASP A 392 -21.68 -4.99 -12.42
CA ASP A 392 -22.67 -4.67 -13.45
C ASP A 392 -22.09 -3.68 -14.47
N VAL A 393 -21.34 -2.67 -14.01
CA VAL A 393 -20.62 -1.72 -14.89
C VAL A 393 -19.58 -2.44 -15.76
N LEU A 394 -18.75 -3.30 -15.17
CA LEU A 394 -17.75 -4.09 -15.91
C LEU A 394 -18.39 -5.08 -16.91
N SER A 395 -19.59 -5.58 -16.61
CA SER A 395 -20.29 -6.57 -17.43
C SER A 395 -20.99 -5.96 -18.64
N LEU A 396 -21.53 -4.74 -18.50
CA LEU A 396 -22.23 -4.03 -19.58
C LEU A 396 -21.32 -3.78 -20.80
N GLU A 397 -20.01 -3.68 -20.58
CA GLU A 397 -19.00 -3.45 -21.61
C GLU A 397 -18.60 -4.72 -22.36
N ASN A 398 -18.69 -5.90 -21.76
CA ASN A 398 -18.42 -7.17 -22.48
C ASN A 398 -19.52 -7.51 -23.51
N THR A 399 -20.59 -6.71 -23.55
CA THR A 399 -21.74 -6.86 -24.47
C THR A 399 -21.86 -5.74 -25.52
N GLN A 400 -21.00 -4.72 -25.49
CA GLN A 400 -20.90 -3.68 -26.53
C GLN A 400 -19.63 -3.89 -27.35
#